data_AF-A0A0N1GKP7-F1
#
_entry.id   AF-A0A0N1GKP7-F1
#
_cell.length_a   1.000
_cell.length_b   1.000
_cell.length_c   1.000
_cell.angle_alpha   90.00
_cell.angle_beta   90.00
_cell.angle_gamma   90.00
#
_symmetry.space_group_name_H-M   'P 1'
#
loop_
_entity.id
_entity.type
_entity.pdbx_description
1 polymer ?
#
loop_
_entity_poly.entity_id
_entity_poly.type
_entity_poly.pdbx_seq_one_letter_code
_entity_poly.pdbx_strand_id
1 'polypeptide(L)'
;MESRDQAGRQVKRIEQKWGFGLAPIKPDVQRGRVEAAKTVLATILQGHNAALGRLDDLSTVKGLFTRTYKKDQWDWFTVCAQLSYPSYKEARQASGTLQHLRQCLRDAKWQAAMDAATTLKAAGVPDRLSSFITGTPVSLADRGFVYVLSTREAPEILKIGYTNRDPLTRAKEINAATGVITPWGVRGAWMVAHAHRAEGDVHALLADYRIRKDREFFQMPFAEAARVIEGYVVEAARAPQGVSTAP
;
A
#
# COMPACT_ATOMS: atom_id res chain seq x y z
N MET A 1 15.67 -10.12 -30.26
CA MET A 1 16.20 -11.26 -31.05
C MET A 1 15.83 -12.52 -30.29
N GLU A 2 14.77 -13.20 -30.72
CA GLU A 2 14.14 -14.30 -29.99
C GLU A 2 14.85 -15.62 -30.29
N SER A 3 15.37 -16.30 -29.26
CA SER A 3 15.97 -17.63 -29.40
C SER A 3 14.91 -18.71 -29.14
N ARG A 4 14.61 -19.55 -30.14
CA ARG A 4 13.73 -20.72 -30.02
C ARG A 4 14.55 -21.96 -29.64
N ASP A 5 14.03 -22.78 -28.72
CA ASP A 5 14.59 -24.11 -28.39
C ASP A 5 14.09 -25.17 -29.39
N GLN A 6 14.85 -26.28 -29.55
CA GLN A 6 14.68 -27.31 -30.59
C GLN A 6 13.33 -28.05 -30.58
N ALA A 7 12.47 -27.82 -29.58
CA ALA A 7 11.13 -28.40 -29.46
C ALA A 7 9.97 -27.40 -29.68
N GLY A 8 10.23 -26.17 -30.15
CA GLY A 8 9.18 -25.17 -30.42
C GLY A 8 8.49 -24.62 -29.16
N ARG A 9 8.95 -24.98 -27.95
CA ARG A 9 8.49 -24.37 -26.70
C ARG A 9 9.05 -22.96 -26.57
N GLN A 10 8.17 -21.96 -26.57
CA GLN A 10 8.54 -20.59 -26.22
C GLN A 10 8.97 -20.56 -24.76
N VAL A 11 10.27 -20.41 -24.51
CA VAL A 11 10.78 -20.17 -23.15
C VAL A 11 10.39 -18.75 -22.76
N LYS A 12 9.41 -18.62 -21.86
CA LYS A 12 8.97 -17.32 -21.34
C LYS A 12 10.08 -16.74 -20.44
N ARG A 13 10.88 -15.82 -20.97
CA ARG A 13 11.94 -15.15 -20.22
C ARG A 13 11.33 -14.24 -19.15
N ILE A 14 11.82 -14.33 -17.91
CA ILE A 14 11.44 -13.43 -16.83
C ILE A 14 12.33 -12.20 -16.93
N GLU A 15 11.80 -11.10 -17.47
CA GLU A 15 12.52 -9.82 -17.59
C GLU A 15 12.30 -8.90 -16.39
N GLN A 16 11.36 -9.24 -15.51
CA GLN A 16 10.90 -8.39 -14.43
C GLN A 16 11.85 -8.45 -13.24
N LYS A 17 12.50 -7.32 -12.95
CA LYS A 17 13.45 -7.20 -11.84
C LYS A 17 12.80 -7.12 -10.46
N TRP A 18 11.56 -6.64 -10.38
CA TRP A 18 10.88 -6.34 -9.13
C TRP A 18 9.54 -7.06 -9.06
N GLY A 19 9.12 -7.45 -7.87
CA GLY A 19 7.75 -7.91 -7.64
C GLY A 19 6.75 -6.78 -7.91
N PHE A 20 5.55 -7.15 -8.36
CA PHE A 20 4.50 -6.15 -8.63
C PHE A 20 4.18 -5.33 -7.37
N GLY A 21 4.19 -4.00 -7.51
CA GLY A 21 4.02 -3.04 -6.41
C GLY A 21 5.30 -2.64 -5.68
N LEU A 22 6.43 -3.32 -5.92
CA LEU A 22 7.69 -3.15 -5.19
C LEU A 22 8.77 -2.37 -5.95
N ALA A 23 8.47 -1.87 -7.15
CA ALA A 23 9.47 -1.15 -7.93
C ALA A 23 9.96 0.10 -7.18
N PRO A 24 11.28 0.37 -7.19
CA PRO A 24 11.83 1.60 -6.66
C PRO A 24 11.42 2.79 -7.53
N ILE A 25 11.34 3.95 -6.91
CA ILE A 25 11.02 5.20 -7.60
C ILE A 25 12.32 5.83 -8.07
N LYS A 26 12.36 6.29 -9.33
CA LYS A 26 13.54 6.99 -9.87
C LYS A 26 13.83 8.24 -9.03
N PRO A 27 15.11 8.55 -8.72
CA PRO A 27 15.46 9.69 -7.86
C PRO A 27 14.81 11.01 -8.28
N ASP A 28 14.84 11.34 -9.58
CA ASP A 28 14.29 12.60 -10.10
C ASP A 28 12.78 12.68 -9.95
N VAL A 29 12.09 11.56 -10.18
CA VAL A 29 10.64 11.42 -9.96
C VAL A 29 10.31 11.59 -8.48
N GLN A 30 11.12 10.98 -7.59
CA GLN A 30 10.93 11.13 -6.14
C GLN A 30 11.12 12.58 -5.70
N ARG A 31 12.14 13.28 -6.19
CA ARG A 31 12.34 14.71 -5.89
C ARG A 31 11.14 15.55 -6.30
N GLY A 32 10.62 15.37 -7.52
CA GLY A 32 9.41 16.07 -7.97
C GLY A 32 8.19 15.77 -7.09
N ARG A 33 7.99 14.51 -6.69
CA ARG A 33 6.89 14.12 -5.78
C ARG A 33 7.02 14.75 -4.39
N VAL A 34 8.24 14.85 -3.86
CA VAL A 34 8.52 15.49 -2.57
C VAL A 34 8.25 16.99 -2.63
N GLU A 35 8.68 17.67 -3.70
CA GLU A 35 8.38 19.10 -3.88
C GLU A 35 6.88 19.36 -4.02
N ALA A 36 6.16 18.53 -4.77
CA ALA A 36 4.70 18.62 -4.84
C ALA A 36 4.05 18.38 -3.46
N ALA A 37 4.53 17.40 -2.69
CA ALA A 37 4.05 17.15 -1.33
C ALA A 37 4.27 18.35 -0.40
N LYS A 38 5.41 19.04 -0.49
CA LYS A 38 5.69 20.27 0.28
C LYS A 38 4.70 21.39 -0.07
N THR A 39 4.45 21.63 -1.36
CA THR A 39 3.46 22.62 -1.81
C THR A 39 2.08 22.31 -1.25
N VAL A 40 1.63 21.06 -1.36
CA VAL A 40 0.30 20.65 -0.89
C VAL A 40 0.20 20.73 0.63
N LEU A 41 1.25 20.33 1.36
CA LEU A 41 1.30 20.44 2.81
C LEU A 41 1.19 21.92 3.24
N ALA A 42 1.97 22.81 2.62
CA ALA A 42 1.88 24.25 2.88
C ALA A 42 0.50 24.81 2.51
N THR A 43 -0.11 24.35 1.41
CA THR A 43 -1.47 24.75 1.01
C THR A 43 -2.51 24.38 2.06
N ILE A 44 -2.41 23.17 2.62
CA ILE A 44 -3.33 22.70 3.66
C ILE A 44 -3.11 23.50 4.96
N LEU A 45 -1.86 23.69 5.38
CA LEU A 45 -1.55 24.27 6.69
C LEU A 45 -1.63 25.80 6.72
N GLN A 46 -1.13 26.46 5.67
CA GLN A 46 -0.89 27.91 5.60
C GLN A 46 -1.86 28.63 4.64
N GLY A 47 -2.59 27.89 3.80
CA GLY A 47 -3.63 28.42 2.93
C GLY A 47 -3.24 28.51 1.45
N HIS A 48 -4.17 29.02 0.63
CA HIS A 48 -4.16 28.90 -0.82
C HIS A 48 -2.97 29.55 -1.53
N ASN A 49 -2.37 30.60 -0.94
CA ASN A 49 -1.22 31.30 -1.52
C ASN A 49 -0.02 30.37 -1.79
N ALA A 50 0.13 29.30 -1.00
CA ALA A 50 1.20 28.32 -1.20
C ALA A 50 1.06 27.52 -2.52
N ALA A 51 -0.14 27.45 -3.11
CA ALA A 51 -0.41 26.75 -4.37
C ALA A 51 -0.36 27.66 -5.61
N LEU A 52 -0.07 28.96 -5.46
CA LEU A 52 -0.09 29.91 -6.57
C LEU A 52 0.90 29.49 -7.67
N GLY A 53 0.40 29.32 -8.90
CA GLY A 53 1.19 28.83 -10.04
C GLY A 53 1.59 27.35 -9.96
N ARG A 54 1.12 26.60 -8.94
CA ARG A 54 1.55 25.21 -8.65
C ARG A 54 0.37 24.25 -8.48
N LEU A 55 -0.76 24.50 -9.13
CA LEU A 55 -1.96 23.67 -9.01
C LEU A 55 -1.76 22.21 -9.45
N ASP A 56 -0.77 21.93 -10.30
CA ASP A 56 -0.45 20.57 -10.73
C ASP A 56 0.28 19.74 -9.65
N ASP A 57 0.81 20.38 -8.61
CA ASP A 57 1.32 19.67 -7.43
C ASP A 57 0.18 18.94 -6.70
N LEU A 58 -1.03 19.53 -6.66
CA LEU A 58 -2.21 18.86 -6.09
C LEU A 58 -2.60 17.62 -6.92
N SER A 59 -2.50 17.69 -8.25
CA SER A 59 -2.73 16.53 -9.14
C SER A 59 -1.69 15.44 -8.92
N THR A 60 -0.43 15.83 -8.72
CA THR A 60 0.67 14.91 -8.43
C THR A 60 0.44 14.17 -7.11
N VAL A 61 0.15 14.89 -6.02
CA VAL A 61 -0.12 14.27 -4.70
C VAL A 61 -1.39 13.44 -4.71
N LYS A 62 -2.46 13.90 -5.39
CA LYS A 62 -3.66 13.09 -5.65
C LYS A 62 -3.30 11.77 -6.32
N GLY A 63 -2.38 11.80 -7.28
CA GLY A 63 -1.87 10.62 -7.98
C GLY A 63 -1.17 9.62 -7.06
N LEU A 64 -0.47 10.10 -6.01
CA LEU A 64 0.16 9.22 -5.01
C LEU A 64 -0.90 8.42 -4.25
N PHE A 65 -1.92 9.08 -3.70
CA PHE A 65 -3.03 8.40 -3.01
C PHE A 65 -3.86 7.52 -3.94
N THR A 66 -4.11 7.96 -5.18
CA THR A 66 -4.84 7.17 -6.18
C THR A 66 -4.18 5.81 -6.41
N ARG A 67 -2.84 5.82 -6.49
CA ARG A 67 -2.05 4.63 -6.78
C ARG A 67 -2.16 3.57 -5.66
N THR A 68 -2.27 3.98 -4.40
CA THR A 68 -2.29 3.04 -3.26
C THR A 68 -3.59 2.23 -3.18
N TYR A 69 -4.72 2.78 -3.63
CA TYR A 69 -6.00 2.03 -3.66
C TYR A 69 -6.32 1.40 -5.01
N LYS A 70 -5.81 1.94 -6.14
CA LYS A 70 -5.96 1.30 -7.45
C LYS A 70 -5.04 0.09 -7.62
N LYS A 71 -3.84 0.13 -7.01
CA LYS A 71 -2.86 -0.97 -7.01
C LYS A 71 -2.52 -1.48 -8.41
N ASP A 72 -2.51 -0.59 -9.41
CA ASP A 72 -2.35 -0.88 -10.84
C ASP A 72 -0.97 -0.50 -11.38
N GLN A 73 -0.04 -0.10 -10.51
CA GLN A 73 1.28 0.42 -10.88
C GLN A 73 2.40 -0.32 -10.19
N TRP A 74 3.56 -0.44 -10.84
CA TRP A 74 4.68 -1.22 -10.33
C TRP A 74 5.27 -0.72 -9.00
N ASP A 75 5.07 0.54 -8.64
CA ASP A 75 5.54 1.18 -7.40
C ASP A 75 4.40 1.41 -6.38
N TRP A 76 3.21 0.84 -6.58
CA TRP A 76 2.03 1.18 -5.77
C TRP A 76 2.24 0.92 -4.27
N PHE A 77 2.91 -0.18 -3.90
CA PHE A 77 3.15 -0.54 -2.51
C PHE A 77 4.35 0.21 -1.94
N THR A 78 5.36 0.50 -2.75
CA THR A 78 6.44 1.44 -2.40
C THR A 78 5.87 2.80 -2.01
N VAL A 79 4.96 3.37 -2.81
CA VAL A 79 4.30 4.64 -2.49
C VAL A 79 3.37 4.50 -1.29
N CYS A 80 2.69 3.38 -1.13
CA CYS A 80 1.84 3.09 0.02
C CYS A 80 2.63 3.15 1.34
N ALA A 81 3.82 2.55 1.37
CA ALA A 81 4.73 2.60 2.52
C ALA A 81 5.18 4.04 2.82
N GLN A 82 5.55 4.82 1.80
CA GLN A 82 5.95 6.22 1.97
C GLN A 82 4.82 7.12 2.50
N LEU A 83 3.55 6.74 2.28
CA LEU A 83 2.38 7.43 2.82
C LEU A 83 1.89 6.85 4.17
N SER A 84 2.69 5.98 4.79
CA SER A 84 2.36 5.28 6.04
C SER A 84 1.07 4.44 5.94
N TYR A 85 0.97 3.64 4.87
CA TYR A 85 -0.04 2.61 4.67
C TYR A 85 -1.50 3.08 4.86
N PRO A 86 -1.98 4.09 4.11
CA PRO A 86 -3.37 4.51 4.20
C PRO A 86 -4.30 3.37 3.78
N SER A 87 -5.40 3.20 4.50
CA SER A 87 -6.48 2.30 4.11
C SER A 87 -7.13 2.76 2.79
N TYR A 88 -7.91 1.87 2.17
CA TYR A 88 -8.66 2.19 0.96
C TYR A 88 -9.53 3.45 1.12
N LYS A 89 -10.25 3.56 2.25
CA LYS A 89 -11.16 4.67 2.52
C LYS A 89 -10.40 5.99 2.67
N GLU A 90 -9.33 5.99 3.47
CA GLU A 90 -8.49 7.17 3.67
C GLU A 90 -7.86 7.65 2.36
N ALA A 91 -7.26 6.74 1.58
CA ALA A 91 -6.60 7.09 0.32
C ALA A 91 -7.60 7.62 -0.72
N ARG A 92 -8.80 7.02 -0.82
CA ARG A 92 -9.85 7.48 -1.73
C ARG A 92 -10.40 8.84 -1.32
N GLN A 93 -10.63 9.06 -0.03
CA GLN A 93 -11.08 10.35 0.51
C GLN A 93 -10.04 11.44 0.26
N ALA A 94 -8.76 11.18 0.57
CA ALA A 94 -7.67 12.11 0.33
C ALA A 94 -7.57 12.47 -1.16
N SER A 95 -7.60 11.49 -2.06
CA SER A 95 -7.57 11.71 -3.50
C SER A 95 -8.73 12.58 -4.00
N GLY A 96 -9.97 12.26 -3.60
CA GLY A 96 -11.15 13.04 -3.98
C GLY A 96 -11.13 14.47 -3.42
N THR A 97 -10.70 14.63 -2.18
CA THR A 97 -10.63 15.95 -1.53
C THR A 97 -9.52 16.82 -2.13
N LEU A 98 -8.37 16.23 -2.49
CA LEU A 98 -7.30 16.94 -3.23
C LEU A 98 -7.75 17.38 -4.62
N GLN A 99 -8.52 16.55 -5.32
CA GLN A 99 -9.14 16.93 -6.60
C GLN A 99 -10.09 18.13 -6.41
N HIS A 100 -10.94 18.06 -5.40
CA HIS A 100 -11.87 19.14 -5.08
C HIS A 100 -11.15 20.43 -4.69
N LEU A 101 -10.14 20.35 -3.83
CA LEU A 101 -9.30 21.49 -3.44
C LEU A 101 -8.67 22.16 -4.68
N ARG A 102 -8.07 21.38 -5.58
CA ARG A 102 -7.51 21.91 -6.83
C ARG A 102 -8.56 22.66 -7.67
N GLN A 103 -9.74 22.08 -7.78
CA GLN A 103 -10.87 22.67 -8.52
C GLN A 103 -11.31 24.01 -7.91
N CYS A 104 -11.46 24.06 -6.58
CA CYS A 104 -11.82 25.29 -5.87
C CYS A 104 -10.76 26.39 -6.02
N LEU A 105 -9.48 26.03 -5.90
CA LEU A 105 -8.38 26.99 -6.08
C LEU A 105 -8.32 27.56 -7.50
N ARG A 106 -8.52 26.71 -8.51
CA ARG A 106 -8.56 27.13 -9.92
C ARG A 106 -9.70 28.11 -10.19
N ASP A 107 -10.88 27.83 -9.64
CA ASP A 107 -12.09 28.63 -9.86
C ASP A 107 -12.22 29.79 -8.85
N ALA A 108 -11.17 30.11 -8.09
CA ALA A 108 -11.17 31.15 -7.05
C ALA A 108 -12.26 31.02 -5.97
N LYS A 109 -12.70 29.79 -5.65
CA LYS A 109 -13.68 29.47 -4.60
C LYS A 109 -12.99 29.28 -3.25
N TRP A 110 -12.57 30.39 -2.63
CA TRP A 110 -11.70 30.37 -1.45
C TRP A 110 -12.29 29.70 -0.21
N GLN A 111 -13.58 29.94 0.07
CA GLN A 111 -14.24 29.30 1.22
C GLN A 111 -14.28 27.78 1.06
N ALA A 112 -14.71 27.28 -0.10
CA ALA A 112 -14.72 25.85 -0.39
C ALA A 112 -13.31 25.23 -0.39
N ALA A 113 -12.28 25.96 -0.84
CA ALA A 113 -10.90 25.53 -0.73
C ALA A 113 -10.44 25.40 0.74
N MET A 114 -10.86 26.33 1.61
CA MET A 114 -10.58 26.27 3.05
C MET A 114 -11.29 25.08 3.70
N ASP A 115 -12.55 24.80 3.35
CA ASP A 115 -13.31 23.65 3.86
C ASP A 115 -12.67 22.32 3.42
N ALA A 116 -12.21 22.24 2.16
CA ALA A 116 -11.47 21.09 1.66
C ALA A 116 -10.14 20.88 2.39
N ALA A 117 -9.39 21.96 2.66
CA ALA A 117 -8.15 21.89 3.44
C ALA A 117 -8.41 21.42 4.88
N THR A 118 -9.48 21.89 5.51
CA THR A 118 -9.92 21.43 6.85
C THR A 118 -10.27 19.94 6.84
N THR A 119 -10.97 19.47 5.80
CA THR A 119 -11.28 18.05 5.60
C THR A 119 -10.00 17.20 5.48
N LEU A 120 -8.99 17.68 4.75
CA LEU A 120 -7.69 17.00 4.62
C LEU A 120 -6.93 16.95 5.96
N LYS A 121 -6.98 18.02 6.76
CA LYS A 121 -6.40 18.03 8.11
C LYS A 121 -7.05 16.99 9.01
N ALA A 122 -8.39 16.98 9.06
CA ALA A 122 -9.15 16.02 9.86
C ALA A 122 -8.90 14.56 9.44
N ALA A 123 -8.61 14.33 8.16
CA ALA A 123 -8.24 13.01 7.63
C ALA A 123 -6.76 12.61 7.85
N GLY A 124 -5.97 13.42 8.55
CA GLY A 124 -4.55 13.12 8.85
C GLY A 124 -3.62 13.18 7.62
N VAL A 125 -4.04 13.86 6.54
CA VAL A 125 -3.20 14.00 5.33
C VAL A 125 -1.90 14.77 5.60
N PRO A 126 -1.87 15.84 6.42
CA PRO A 126 -0.61 16.53 6.74
C PRO A 126 0.47 15.63 7.32
N ASP A 127 0.13 14.74 8.26
CA ASP A 127 1.09 13.84 8.90
C ASP A 127 1.67 12.84 7.89
N ARG A 128 0.81 12.31 7.00
CA ARG A 128 1.23 11.42 5.92
C ARG A 128 2.15 12.12 4.93
N LEU A 129 1.88 13.38 4.58
CA LEU A 129 2.77 14.17 3.71
C LEU A 129 4.08 14.51 4.41
N SER A 130 4.04 14.84 5.70
CA SER A 130 5.25 15.07 6.50
C SER A 130 6.14 13.83 6.54
N SER A 131 5.56 12.65 6.80
CA SER A 131 6.25 11.36 6.74
C SER A 131 6.83 11.10 5.34
N PHE A 132 6.06 11.37 4.28
CA PHE A 132 6.50 11.22 2.90
C PHE A 132 7.69 12.13 2.54
N ILE A 133 7.67 13.39 3.00
CA ILE A 133 8.71 14.40 2.74
C ILE A 133 9.99 14.07 3.49
N THR A 134 9.87 13.69 4.76
CA THR A 134 11.03 13.39 5.63
C THR A 134 11.59 12.00 5.41
N GLY A 135 10.84 11.10 4.75
CA GLY A 135 11.22 9.71 4.59
C GLY A 135 11.19 8.91 5.89
N THR A 136 10.58 9.46 6.95
CA THR A 136 10.46 8.81 8.25
C THR A 136 9.03 8.25 8.39
N PRO A 137 8.85 6.92 8.36
CA PRO A 137 7.53 6.32 8.53
C PRO A 137 6.93 6.67 9.89
N VAL A 138 5.61 6.85 9.96
CA VAL A 138 4.91 6.94 11.25
C VAL A 138 5.17 5.66 12.04
N SER A 139 5.52 5.78 13.33
CA SER A 139 5.75 4.64 14.21
C SER A 139 4.53 3.73 14.23
N LEU A 140 4.74 2.45 13.96
CA LEU A 140 3.71 1.41 13.93
C LEU A 140 3.53 0.74 15.31
N ALA A 141 3.87 1.43 16.40
CA ALA A 141 3.97 0.89 17.76
C ALA A 141 2.93 -0.21 18.07
N ASP A 142 3.45 -1.40 18.38
CA ASP A 142 2.72 -2.64 18.72
C ASP A 142 1.73 -3.17 17.66
N ARG A 143 1.93 -2.79 16.39
CA ARG A 143 1.16 -3.31 15.26
C ARG A 143 2.06 -4.02 14.27
N GLY A 144 1.53 -5.08 13.68
CA GLY A 144 2.13 -5.76 12.55
C GLY A 144 1.17 -5.85 11.37
N PHE A 145 1.52 -6.66 10.39
CA PHE A 145 0.74 -6.85 9.18
C PHE A 145 0.54 -8.32 8.89
N VAL A 146 -0.66 -8.66 8.42
CA VAL A 146 -0.86 -9.82 7.55
C VAL A 146 -0.72 -9.33 6.11
N TYR A 147 0.04 -10.03 5.29
CA TYR A 147 0.22 -9.70 3.87
C TYR A 147 -0.13 -10.89 2.98
N VAL A 148 -0.50 -10.58 1.74
CA VAL A 148 -0.71 -11.56 0.67
C VAL A 148 0.22 -11.23 -0.49
N LEU A 149 1.02 -12.20 -0.90
CA LEU A 149 1.88 -12.13 -2.07
C LEU A 149 1.41 -13.10 -3.15
N SER A 150 1.62 -12.74 -4.41
CA SER A 150 1.50 -13.66 -5.54
C SER A 150 2.49 -13.27 -6.64
N THR A 151 2.75 -14.18 -7.58
CA THR A 151 3.42 -13.85 -8.83
C THR A 151 2.37 -13.53 -9.91
N ARG A 152 2.81 -13.01 -11.07
CA ARG A 152 1.90 -12.75 -12.21
C ARG A 152 1.56 -14.04 -12.96
N GLU A 153 2.46 -15.01 -12.90
CA GLU A 153 2.39 -16.32 -13.53
C GLU A 153 1.44 -17.25 -12.77
N ALA A 154 1.33 -17.07 -11.46
CA ALA A 154 0.42 -17.81 -10.60
C ALA A 154 -0.39 -16.86 -9.70
N PRO A 155 -1.34 -16.09 -10.27
CA PRO A 155 -2.07 -15.05 -9.55
C PRO A 155 -3.05 -15.58 -8.48
N GLU A 156 -3.39 -16.88 -8.54
CA GLU A 156 -4.24 -17.59 -7.58
C GLU A 156 -3.44 -18.45 -6.59
N ILE A 157 -2.11 -18.53 -6.74
CA ILE A 157 -1.24 -19.09 -5.71
C ILE A 157 -0.83 -17.94 -4.80
N LEU A 158 -1.44 -17.91 -3.62
CA LEU A 158 -1.27 -16.88 -2.62
C LEU A 158 -0.32 -17.35 -1.54
N LYS A 159 0.70 -16.56 -1.25
CA LYS A 159 1.49 -16.68 -0.03
C LYS A 159 0.92 -15.72 1.00
N ILE A 160 0.40 -16.23 2.11
CA ILE A 160 -0.19 -15.42 3.18
C ILE A 160 0.71 -15.52 4.40
N GLY A 161 1.33 -14.41 4.80
CA GLY A 161 2.24 -14.40 5.94
C GLY A 161 2.09 -13.13 6.76
N TYR A 162 2.98 -12.97 7.75
CA TYR A 162 2.95 -11.82 8.64
C TYR A 162 4.30 -11.16 8.85
N THR A 163 4.27 -9.96 9.44
CA THR A 163 5.45 -9.25 9.92
C THR A 163 5.08 -8.31 11.07
N ASN A 164 5.94 -8.21 12.09
CA ASN A 164 5.87 -7.16 13.13
C ASN A 164 6.66 -5.90 12.75
N ARG A 165 7.26 -5.90 11.56
CA ARG A 165 8.01 -4.80 10.96
C ARG A 165 7.30 -4.33 9.69
N ASP A 166 7.94 -3.40 8.99
CA ASP A 166 7.52 -2.90 7.68
C ASP A 166 7.31 -4.02 6.63
N PRO A 167 6.09 -4.17 6.05
CA PRO A 167 5.79 -5.23 5.09
C PRO A 167 6.49 -5.03 3.74
N LEU A 168 6.82 -3.79 3.35
CA LEU A 168 7.63 -3.54 2.15
C LEU A 168 9.04 -4.14 2.30
N THR A 169 9.66 -3.97 3.48
CA THR A 169 10.95 -4.57 3.83
C THR A 169 10.86 -6.09 3.83
N ARG A 170 9.82 -6.67 4.45
CA ARG A 170 9.62 -8.13 4.46
C ARG A 170 9.46 -8.71 3.05
N ALA A 171 8.71 -8.04 2.17
CA ALA A 171 8.55 -8.46 0.79
C ALA A 171 9.87 -8.43 0.00
N LYS A 172 10.76 -7.47 0.28
CA LYS A 172 12.11 -7.41 -0.31
C LYS A 172 12.99 -8.56 0.18
N GLU A 173 12.97 -8.87 1.48
CA GLU A 173 13.71 -10.00 2.06
C GLU A 173 13.30 -11.33 1.41
N ILE A 174 11.99 -11.57 1.25
CA ILE A 174 11.46 -12.77 0.59
C ILE A 174 11.99 -12.88 -0.84
N ASN A 175 12.00 -11.77 -1.58
CA ASN A 175 12.47 -11.73 -2.96
C ASN A 175 13.99 -11.86 -3.13
N ALA A 176 14.78 -11.69 -2.06
CA ALA A 176 16.23 -11.85 -2.09
C ALA A 176 16.70 -13.30 -1.86
N ALA A 177 15.79 -14.22 -1.51
CA ALA A 177 16.15 -15.61 -1.22
C ALA A 177 16.61 -16.37 -2.49
N THR A 178 17.63 -17.21 -2.35
CA THR A 178 18.31 -17.94 -3.45
C THR A 178 17.43 -18.89 -4.27
N GLY A 179 16.21 -19.18 -3.81
CA GLY A 179 15.23 -20.01 -4.53
C GLY A 179 14.11 -19.24 -5.24
N VAL A 180 14.12 -17.90 -5.22
CA VAL A 180 13.08 -17.09 -5.87
C VAL A 180 13.46 -16.81 -7.32
N ILE A 181 12.82 -17.54 -8.23
CA ILE A 181 13.00 -17.36 -9.68
C ILE A 181 12.17 -16.16 -10.18
N THR A 182 10.92 -16.07 -9.73
CA THR A 182 10.01 -14.98 -10.08
C THR A 182 9.74 -14.13 -8.85
N PRO A 183 10.00 -12.80 -8.90
CA PRO A 183 9.71 -11.92 -7.78
C PRO A 183 8.22 -11.90 -7.39
N TRP A 184 7.96 -12.13 -6.11
CA TRP A 184 6.67 -11.99 -5.47
C TRP A 184 6.22 -10.54 -5.44
N GLY A 185 5.04 -10.27 -5.99
CA GLY A 185 4.36 -8.99 -5.86
C GLY A 185 3.42 -8.97 -4.64
N VAL A 186 3.25 -7.80 -4.06
CA VAL A 186 2.27 -7.61 -2.99
C VAL A 186 0.89 -7.45 -3.61
N ARG A 187 -0.09 -8.16 -3.07
CA ARG A 187 -1.51 -8.04 -3.45
C ARG A 187 -2.29 -7.25 -2.40
N GLY A 188 -1.94 -7.43 -1.13
CA GLY A 188 -2.50 -6.68 -0.01
C GLY A 188 -1.65 -6.80 1.25
N ALA A 189 -1.82 -5.85 2.16
CA ALA A 189 -1.29 -5.88 3.51
C ALA A 189 -2.30 -5.18 4.43
N TRP A 190 -2.59 -5.79 5.58
CA TRP A 190 -3.57 -5.34 6.54
C TRP A 190 -2.91 -5.20 7.90
N MET A 191 -3.05 -4.02 8.50
CA MET A 191 -2.49 -3.72 9.80
C MET A 191 -3.33 -4.40 10.90
N VAL A 192 -2.66 -5.07 11.83
CA VAL A 192 -3.25 -5.87 12.92
C VAL A 192 -2.45 -5.67 14.21
N ALA A 193 -3.09 -5.82 15.37
CA ALA A 193 -2.40 -5.70 16.66
C ALA A 193 -1.43 -6.86 16.91
N HIS A 194 -1.88 -8.11 16.73
CA HIS A 194 -1.07 -9.31 17.00
C HIS A 194 -0.85 -10.11 15.71
N ALA A 195 0.16 -9.75 14.92
CA ALA A 195 0.31 -10.26 13.56
C ALA A 195 0.53 -11.78 13.46
N HIS A 196 1.24 -12.37 14.41
CA HIS A 196 1.41 -13.84 14.48
C HIS A 196 0.07 -14.56 14.74
N ARG A 197 -0.73 -14.07 15.71
CA ARG A 197 -2.04 -14.65 16.00
C ARG A 197 -2.98 -14.48 14.80
N ALA A 198 -3.01 -13.27 14.25
CA ALA A 198 -3.84 -12.94 13.09
C ALA A 198 -3.55 -13.82 11.88
N GLU A 199 -2.29 -14.13 11.63
CA GLU A 199 -1.90 -15.04 10.56
C GLU A 199 -2.37 -16.46 10.81
N GLY A 200 -2.18 -16.99 12.03
CA GLY A 200 -2.69 -18.31 12.40
C GLY A 200 -4.21 -18.43 12.24
N ASP A 201 -4.96 -17.43 12.70
CA ASP A 201 -6.42 -17.39 12.57
C ASP A 201 -6.85 -17.33 11.10
N VAL A 202 -6.21 -16.48 10.29
CA VAL A 202 -6.46 -16.39 8.83
C VAL A 202 -6.12 -17.70 8.14
N HIS A 203 -5.02 -18.36 8.50
CA HIS A 203 -4.66 -19.68 7.95
C HIS A 203 -5.69 -20.75 8.30
N ALA A 204 -6.25 -20.71 9.52
CA ALA A 204 -7.31 -21.63 9.94
C ALA A 204 -8.62 -21.38 9.16
N LEU A 205 -9.01 -20.12 8.97
CA LEU A 205 -10.17 -19.74 8.16
C LEU A 205 -10.05 -20.14 6.69
N LEU A 206 -8.82 -20.24 6.17
CA LEU A 206 -8.53 -20.58 4.78
C LEU A 206 -7.96 -22.00 4.62
N ALA A 207 -8.09 -22.87 5.63
CA ALA A 207 -7.43 -24.17 5.66
C ALA A 207 -7.77 -25.07 4.46
N ASP A 208 -9.01 -25.02 3.98
CA ASP A 208 -9.49 -25.83 2.84
C ASP A 208 -8.81 -25.44 1.50
N TYR A 209 -8.27 -24.23 1.40
CA TYR A 209 -7.56 -23.75 0.21
C TYR A 209 -6.05 -23.97 0.31
N ARG A 210 -5.55 -24.53 1.42
CA ARG A 210 -4.12 -24.64 1.70
C ARG A 210 -3.51 -25.78 0.87
N ILE A 211 -2.54 -25.45 0.02
CA ILE A 211 -1.90 -26.40 -0.92
C ILE A 211 -1.14 -27.49 -0.16
N ARG A 212 -0.48 -27.10 0.94
CA ARG A 212 0.28 -28.00 1.81
C ARG A 212 0.11 -27.59 3.27
N LYS A 213 -0.20 -28.56 4.14
CA LYS A 213 -0.47 -28.32 5.57
C LYS A 213 0.72 -27.66 6.30
N ASP A 214 1.94 -27.94 5.87
CA ASP A 214 3.20 -27.44 6.47
C ASP A 214 3.67 -26.09 5.91
N ARG A 215 2.94 -25.50 4.93
CA ARG A 215 3.38 -24.29 4.21
C ARG A 215 2.29 -23.24 4.15
N GLU A 216 2.68 -21.99 4.03
CA GLU A 216 1.80 -20.82 4.01
C GLU A 216 1.33 -20.44 2.57
N PHE A 217 0.99 -21.46 1.76
CA PHE A 217 0.51 -21.27 0.39
C PHE A 217 -0.92 -21.78 0.20
N PHE A 218 -1.71 -20.98 -0.49
CA PHE A 218 -3.14 -21.19 -0.69
C PHE A 218 -3.48 -21.05 -2.18
N GLN A 219 -4.36 -21.92 -2.69
CA GLN A 219 -4.86 -21.85 -4.07
C GLN A 219 -6.29 -21.32 -4.07
N MET A 220 -6.44 -20.01 -4.30
CA MET A 220 -7.75 -19.35 -4.32
C MET A 220 -7.69 -17.96 -5.00
N PRO A 221 -8.83 -17.40 -5.43
CA PRO A 221 -8.89 -16.03 -5.91
C PRO A 221 -8.50 -15.02 -4.81
N PHE A 222 -7.64 -14.06 -5.17
CA PHE A 222 -7.21 -13.01 -4.23
C PHE A 222 -8.38 -12.22 -3.62
N ALA A 223 -9.42 -11.94 -4.40
CA ALA A 223 -10.59 -11.19 -3.92
C ALA A 223 -11.29 -11.91 -2.75
N GLU A 224 -11.36 -13.24 -2.78
CA GLU A 224 -11.96 -14.04 -1.71
C GLU A 224 -11.07 -14.05 -0.47
N ALA A 225 -9.76 -14.26 -0.64
CA ALA A 225 -8.80 -14.19 0.46
C ALA A 225 -8.81 -12.81 1.13
N ALA A 226 -8.82 -11.74 0.33
CA ALA A 226 -8.89 -10.37 0.82
C ALA A 226 -10.17 -10.13 1.63
N ARG A 227 -11.33 -10.62 1.16
CA ARG A 227 -12.60 -10.51 1.88
C ARG A 227 -12.56 -11.19 3.26
N VAL A 228 -11.96 -12.39 3.33
CA VAL A 228 -11.80 -13.12 4.61
C VAL A 228 -10.87 -12.37 5.56
N ILE A 229 -9.72 -11.90 5.08
CA ILE A 229 -8.76 -11.15 5.89
C ILE A 229 -9.36 -9.83 6.36
N GLU A 230 -10.06 -9.09 5.50
CA GLU A 230 -10.75 -7.85 5.88
C GLU A 230 -11.83 -8.08 6.92
N GLY A 231 -12.61 -9.17 6.79
CA GLY A 231 -13.59 -9.59 7.79
C GLY A 231 -12.92 -9.82 9.15
N TYR A 232 -11.87 -10.64 9.18
CA TYR A 232 -11.09 -10.92 10.38
C TYR A 232 -10.56 -9.62 11.03
N VAL A 233 -9.97 -8.72 10.25
CA VAL A 233 -9.39 -7.47 10.75
C VAL A 233 -10.47 -6.58 11.39
N VAL A 234 -11.65 -6.50 10.78
CA VAL A 234 -12.78 -5.73 11.32
C VAL A 234 -13.32 -6.35 12.62
N GLU A 235 -13.43 -7.67 12.68
CA GLU A 235 -13.89 -8.39 13.87
C GLU A 235 -12.88 -8.30 15.02
N ALA A 236 -11.60 -8.53 14.75
CA ALA A 236 -10.52 -8.41 15.73
C ALA A 236 -10.38 -6.99 16.28
N ALA A 237 -10.70 -5.95 15.49
CA ALA A 237 -10.71 -4.57 15.95
C ALA A 237 -11.92 -4.22 16.86
N ARG A 238 -13.00 -5.02 16.81
CA ARG A 238 -14.21 -4.84 17.63
C ARG A 238 -14.18 -5.66 18.92
N ALA A 239 -13.42 -6.76 18.95
CA ALA A 239 -13.28 -7.56 20.14
C ALA A 239 -12.67 -6.72 21.28
N PRO A 240 -13.27 -6.69 22.48
CA PRO A 240 -12.63 -6.05 23.62
C PRO A 240 -11.26 -6.71 23.80
N GLN A 241 -10.22 -5.89 23.94
CA GLN A 241 -8.87 -6.36 24.27
C GLN A 241 -8.94 -7.00 25.66
N GLY A 242 -9.29 -8.27 25.70
CA GLY A 242 -9.41 -9.05 26.93
C GLY A 242 -8.09 -9.00 27.68
N VAL A 243 -8.19 -8.59 28.94
CA VAL A 243 -7.12 -8.55 29.93
C VAL A 243 -6.20 -9.75 29.77
N SER A 244 -4.91 -9.46 29.67
CA SER A 244 -3.83 -10.44 29.76
C SER A 244 -3.95 -11.23 31.06
N THR A 245 -4.64 -12.37 31.04
CA THR A 245 -4.46 -13.41 32.03
C THR A 245 -3.30 -14.27 31.56
N ALA A 246 -2.09 -13.91 31.98
CA ALA A 246 -0.97 -14.83 32.07
C ALA A 246 -0.93 -15.39 33.50
N PRO A 247 -0.45 -16.64 33.68
CA PRO A 247 -0.79 -17.53 34.79
C PRO A 247 -0.25 -17.10 36.16
#